data_AF-A0AAV8VLB6-F1
#
_entry.id   AF-A0AAV8VLB6-F1
#
_cell.length_a   1.000
_cell.length_b   1.000
_cell.length_c   1.000
_cell.angle_alpha   90.00
_cell.angle_beta   90.00
_cell.angle_gamma   90.00
#
_symmetry.space_group_name_H-M   'P 1'
#
loop_
_entity.id
_entity.type
_entity.pdbx_description
1 polymer ?
#
loop_
_entity_poly.entity_id
_entity_poly.type
_entity_poly.pdbx_seq_one_letter_code
_entity_poly.pdbx_strand_id
1 'polypeptide(L)'
;MMKQMKLNLKEPEIYTGQCLRRSSAKLLANSGANMTTLKRHGRWKSSTVAEGYLEDSIQNEIEIAEQIQGTTKPILLTFQRSRSIL
;
A
#
# COMPACT_ATOMS: atom_id res chain seq x y z
N MET A 1 -11.68 -20.24 17.97
CA MET A 1 -12.34 -18.97 17.57
C MET A 1 -11.52 -17.82 18.16
N MET A 2 -10.76 -17.10 17.31
CA MET A 2 -9.78 -16.10 17.78
C MET A 2 -10.51 -14.86 18.32
N LYS A 3 -10.17 -14.49 19.56
CA LYS A 3 -10.81 -13.43 20.34
C LYS A 3 -10.28 -12.07 19.86
N GLN A 4 -11.12 -11.30 19.17
CA GLN A 4 -10.81 -9.92 18.76
C GLN A 4 -10.60 -9.05 20.01
N MET A 5 -9.45 -8.39 20.10
CA MET A 5 -9.10 -7.42 21.14
C MET A 5 -9.92 -6.15 20.93
N LYS A 6 -11.15 -6.13 21.45
CA LYS A 6 -12.05 -4.97 21.44
C LYS A 6 -11.61 -4.00 22.56
N LEU A 7 -11.00 -2.87 22.20
CA LEU A 7 -10.96 -1.69 23.09
C LEU A 7 -12.42 -1.30 23.41
N ASN A 8 -12.71 -1.00 24.67
CA ASN A 8 -14.03 -0.59 25.18
C ASN A 8 -14.47 0.78 24.62
N LEU A 9 -14.75 0.84 23.33
CA LEU A 9 -15.34 1.99 22.64
C LEU A 9 -16.73 1.58 22.14
N LYS A 10 -17.68 2.51 22.20
CA LYS A 10 -19.04 2.34 21.64
C LYS A 10 -18.89 1.86 20.19
N GLU A 11 -19.42 0.67 19.90
CA GLU A 11 -19.38 -0.02 18.58
C GLU A 11 -17.97 -0.44 18.08
N PRO A 12 -17.34 -1.41 18.77
CA PRO A 12 -15.96 -1.83 18.50
C PRO A 12 -15.76 -2.57 17.16
N GLU A 13 -16.81 -3.08 16.52
CA GLU A 13 -16.76 -3.61 15.15
C GLU A 13 -16.39 -2.56 14.10
N ILE A 14 -16.68 -1.28 14.36
CA ILE A 14 -16.36 -0.17 13.45
C ILE A 14 -14.85 0.14 13.51
N TYR A 15 -14.23 -0.06 14.68
CA TYR A 15 -12.83 0.26 14.92
C TYR A 15 -11.88 -0.76 14.30
N THR A 16 -12.17 -2.07 14.36
CA THR A 16 -11.24 -3.10 13.87
C THR A 16 -11.12 -3.08 12.34
N GLY A 17 -12.24 -2.92 11.64
CA GLY A 17 -12.24 -2.79 10.18
C GLY A 17 -11.57 -1.50 9.70
N GLN A 18 -11.79 -0.40 10.42
CA GLN A 18 -11.18 0.89 10.09
C GLN A 18 -9.66 0.90 10.32
N CYS A 19 -9.18 0.32 11.42
CA CYS A 19 -7.74 0.17 11.68
C CYS A 19 -7.08 -0.70 10.60
N LEU A 20 -7.66 -1.86 10.29
CA LEU A 20 -7.15 -2.73 9.22
C LEU A 20 -7.12 -2.00 7.87
N ARG A 21 -8.17 -1.25 7.53
CA ARG A 21 -8.24 -0.48 6.28
C ARG A 21 -7.14 0.58 6.20
N ARG A 22 -6.91 1.33 7.28
CA ARG A 22 -5.87 2.38 7.32
C ARG A 22 -4.46 1.79 7.28
N SER A 23 -4.19 0.77 8.10
CA SER A 23 -2.89 0.11 8.13
C SER A 23 -2.57 -0.58 6.81
N SER A 24 -3.54 -1.28 6.21
CA SER A 24 -3.35 -1.92 4.90
C SER A 24 -3.14 -0.90 3.77
N ALA A 25 -3.84 0.23 3.77
CA ALA A 25 -3.58 1.30 2.81
C ALA A 25 -2.17 1.89 2.94
N LYS A 26 -1.70 2.14 4.17
CA LYS A 26 -0.33 2.65 4.40
C LYS A 26 0.74 1.64 3.96
N LEU A 27 0.56 0.35 4.25
CA LEU A 27 1.44 -0.71 3.77
C LEU A 27 1.45 -0.81 2.24
N LEU A 28 0.27 -0.71 1.61
CA LEU A 28 0.13 -0.76 0.17
C LEU A 28 0.81 0.44 -0.50
N ALA A 29 0.66 1.65 0.05
CA ALA A 29 1.37 2.84 -0.43
C ALA A 29 2.90 2.66 -0.33
N ASN A 30 3.39 2.19 0.82
CA ASN A 30 4.81 1.90 1.04
C ASN A 30 5.38 0.78 0.15
N SER A 31 4.55 -0.06 -0.45
CA SER A 31 4.98 -1.05 -1.44
C SER A 31 5.16 -0.49 -2.85
N GLY A 32 4.93 0.82 -3.05
CA GLY A 32 4.99 1.47 -4.36
C GLY A 32 3.67 1.37 -5.16
N ALA A 33 2.53 1.19 -4.48
CA ALA A 33 1.25 1.11 -5.17
C ALA A 33 0.82 2.48 -5.72
N ASN A 34 0.19 2.47 -6.90
CA ASN A 34 -0.31 3.70 -7.53
C ASN A 34 -1.67 4.16 -6.97
N MET A 35 -2.02 5.41 -7.26
CA MET A 35 -3.27 6.06 -6.84
C MET A 35 -4.53 5.23 -7.12
N THR A 36 -4.62 4.64 -8.32
CA THR A 36 -5.78 3.83 -8.74
C THR A 36 -5.90 2.56 -7.92
N THR A 37 -4.78 1.90 -7.64
CA THR A 37 -4.74 0.68 -6.81
C THR A 37 -5.13 1.00 -5.38
N LEU A 38 -4.62 2.11 -4.84
CA LEU A 38 -4.96 2.57 -3.49
C LEU A 38 -6.44 2.96 -3.35
N LYS A 39 -6.99 3.68 -4.34
CA LYS A 39 -8.39 4.08 -4.41
C LYS A 39 -9.34 2.87 -4.48
N ARG A 40 -8.96 1.86 -5.26
CA ARG A 40 -9.70 0.58 -5.36
C ARG A 40 -9.63 -0.21 -4.07
N HIS A 41 -8.46 -0.29 -3.42
CA HIS A 41 -8.25 -0.99 -2.15
C HIS A 41 -9.06 -0.36 -1.01
N GLY A 42 -9.01 0.97 -0.88
CA GLY A 42 -9.75 1.72 0.14
C GLY A 42 -11.24 1.92 -0.15
N ARG A 43 -11.70 1.58 -1.37
CA ARG A 43 -13.04 1.89 -1.90
C ARG A 43 -13.39 3.37 -1.74
N TRP A 44 -12.41 4.26 -1.97
CA TRP A 44 -12.60 5.69 -1.81
C TRP A 44 -13.26 6.32 -3.05
N LYS A 45 -14.27 7.16 -2.82
CA LYS A 45 -14.94 7.92 -3.88
C LYS A 45 -14.07 9.08 -4.38
N SER A 46 -13.43 9.81 -3.45
CA SER A 46 -12.46 10.88 -3.74
C SER A 46 -11.02 10.37 -3.69
N SER A 47 -10.13 11.01 -4.45
CA SER A 47 -8.68 10.78 -4.38
C SER A 47 -8.04 11.42 -3.15
N THR A 48 -8.66 12.43 -2.53
CA THR A 48 -8.07 13.19 -1.41
C THR A 48 -7.59 12.32 -0.25
N VAL A 49 -8.34 11.26 0.09
CA VAL A 49 -7.94 10.34 1.16
C VAL A 49 -6.79 9.44 0.71
N ALA A 50 -6.74 9.06 -0.56
CA ALA A 50 -5.69 8.23 -1.14
C ALA A 50 -4.37 9.01 -1.32
N GLU A 51 -4.45 10.28 -1.69
CA GLU A 51 -3.34 11.22 -1.86
C GLU A 51 -2.50 11.30 -0.59
N GLY A 52 -3.13 11.53 0.57
CA GLY A 52 -2.41 11.60 1.83
C GLY A 52 -1.63 10.34 2.20
N TYR A 53 -2.05 9.15 1.75
CA TYR A 53 -1.27 7.92 1.98
C TYR A 53 -0.07 7.77 1.04
N LEU A 54 -0.13 8.34 -0.17
CA LEU A 54 0.98 8.33 -1.12
C LEU A 54 2.02 9.40 -0.78
N GLU A 55 1.56 10.57 -0.33
CA GLU A 55 2.43 11.64 0.18
C GLU A 55 3.22 11.16 1.41
N ASP A 56 2.56 10.45 2.33
CA ASP A 56 3.21 9.84 3.51
C ASP A 56 4.20 8.69 3.18
N SER A 57 4.31 8.28 1.92
CA SER A 57 5.05 7.08 1.55
C SER A 57 6.52 7.36 1.30
N ILE A 58 7.37 6.80 2.18
CA ILE A 58 8.84 6.85 2.08
C ILE A 58 9.32 6.29 0.72
N GLN A 59 8.68 5.24 0.22
CA GLN A 59 9.04 4.63 -1.06
C GLN A 59 8.80 5.59 -2.24
N ASN A 60 7.71 6.36 -2.17
CA ASN A 60 7.38 7.36 -3.19
C ASN A 60 8.36 8.56 -3.12
N GLU A 61 8.76 8.99 -1.92
CA GLU A 61 9.81 10.01 -1.77
C GLU A 61 11.15 9.54 -2.35
N ILE A 62 11.55 8.29 -2.09
CA ILE A 62 12.77 7.69 -2.64
C ILE A 62 12.70 7.63 -4.17
N GLU A 63 11.59 7.17 -4.74
CA GLU A 63 11.42 7.11 -6.20
C GLU A 63 11.50 8.48 -6.86
N ILE A 64 10.87 9.49 -6.26
CA ILE A 64 10.95 10.88 -6.76
C ILE A 64 12.40 11.38 -6.66
N ALA A 65 13.09 11.13 -5.55
CA ALA A 65 14.49 11.53 -5.36
C ALA A 65 15.42 10.86 -6.40
N GLU A 66 15.24 9.58 -6.67
CA GLU A 66 15.99 8.83 -7.68
C GLU A 66 15.71 9.34 -9.10
N GLN A 67 14.45 9.68 -9.42
CA GLN A 67 14.08 10.28 -10.70
C GLN A 67 14.77 11.64 -10.90
N ILE A 68 14.83 12.47 -9.87
CA ILE A 68 15.52 13.77 -9.92
C ILE A 68 17.03 13.58 -10.10
N GLN A 69 17.62 12.58 -9.45
CA GLN A 69 19.04 12.27 -9.56
C GLN A 69 19.43 11.58 -10.88
N GLY A 70 18.46 11.13 -11.67
CA GLY A 70 18.69 10.38 -12.92
C GLY A 70 19.19 8.94 -12.70
N THR A 71 19.19 8.46 -11.47
CA THR A 71 19.56 7.09 -11.07
C THR A 71 18.33 6.18 -11.13
N THR A 72 17.76 6.00 -12.32
CA THR A 72 16.65 5.05 -12.49
C THR A 72 17.12 3.64 -12.19
N LYS A 73 16.50 2.95 -11.22
CA LYS A 73 16.80 1.55 -10.91
C LYS A 73 16.69 0.71 -12.18
N PRO A 74 17.71 -0.08 -12.56
CA PRO A 74 17.57 -1.00 -13.66
C PRO A 74 16.44 -1.97 -13.32
N ILE A 75 15.45 -2.07 -14.21
CA ILE A 75 14.40 -3.08 -14.14
C ILE A 75 15.11 -4.43 -14.19
N LEU A 76 15.27 -5.08 -13.03
CA LEU A 76 15.65 -6.48 -12.99
C LEU A 76 14.46 -7.28 -13.53
N LEU A 77 14.42 -7.44 -14.85
CA LEU A 77 13.61 -8.45 -15.50
C LEU A 77 14.09 -9.79 -14.94
N THR A 78 13.41 -10.28 -13.89
CA THR A 78 13.57 -11.66 -13.43
C THR A 78 13.03 -12.55 -14.54
N PHE A 79 13.92 -12.90 -15.47
CA PHE A 79 13.71 -13.94 -16.46
C PHE A 79 13.43 -15.24 -15.69
N GLN A 80 12.15 -15.56 -15.51
CA GLN A 80 11.68 -16.86 -15.07
C GLN A 80 12.17 -17.88 -16.10
N ARG A 81 13.34 -18.48 -15.82
CA ARG A 81 13.85 -19.62 -16.57
C ARG A 81 12.81 -20.72 -16.43
N SER A 82 12.03 -20.94 -17.50
CA SER A 82 11.18 -22.12 -17.67
C SER A 82 11.99 -23.34 -17.25
N ARG A 83 11.56 -24.00 -16.18
CA ARG A 83 12.02 -25.35 -15.86
C ARG A 83 11.43 -26.27 -16.93
N SER A 84 12.15 -26.45 -18.03
CA SER A 84 12.08 -27.69 -18.78
C SER A 84 12.66 -28.77 -17.88
N ILE A 85 11.80 -29.65 -17.39
CA ILE A 85 12.20 -30.98 -16.95
C ILE A 85 11.40 -31.96 -17.80
N LEU A 86 12.17 -32.82 -18.47
CA LEU A 86 11.74 -34.01 -19.20
C LEU A 86 10.92 -34.93 -18.30
#